data_AF-A0A9P6X3Z5-F1
#
_entry.id   AF-A0A9P6X3Z5-F1
#
_cell.length_a   1.000
_cell.length_b   1.000
_cell.length_c   1.000
_cell.angle_alpha   90.00
_cell.angle_beta   90.00
_cell.angle_gamma   90.00
#
_symmetry.space_group_name_H-M   'P 1'
#
loop_
_entity.id
_entity.type
_entity.pdbx_description
1 polymer ?
#
loop_
_entity_poly.entity_id
_entity_poly.type
_entity_poly.pdbx_seq_one_letter_code
_entity_poly.pdbx_strand_id
1 'polypeptide(L)'
;MAPKTGVLQGSILSPYLYSVYTNQLPVYLRPQTIKEDTSPLQLAPLLNCLLYEDDVVLIANSSTMVDLLRKCEEHKYAIYDQVIPQATTFNYLGIPFKQGGHLDAEKLVQNNILKAMPTMDALSSIGLKTLEEAQNKCIRKIYGASEKISTKVMLHLAKLPTMKERIVILQAQFLFRSLSLPEGTLLYFLMPHIHYTRDHQWYRLSKTVLWRLMPPTIADLDVRGFRAIKKKFLHSNLEKQIQVKNSKLLSSCRPTITLDLLLWLPMAHEKRNRCLRWRLGCLPGEAPKPCPRHPSNNLSRRHAISCLNTHPRLCMPETIADPISFFLNMLPTHAFVPSIIALSWTWRWPVICTILHELDQLQHYTTIPCKTPHGQKLIEWLRQFN
;
A
#
# COMPACT_ATOMS: atom_id res chain seq x y z
N MET A 1 29.47 42.34 24.62
CA MET A 1 28.31 41.42 24.60
C MET A 1 28.83 40.01 24.42
N ALA A 2 28.73 39.16 25.43
CA ALA A 2 29.05 37.74 25.27
C ALA A 2 27.99 37.09 24.35
N PRO A 3 28.35 36.19 23.43
CA PRO A 3 27.38 35.51 22.59
C PRO A 3 26.45 34.66 23.47
N LYS A 4 25.14 34.67 23.17
CA LYS A 4 24.19 33.73 23.76
C LYS A 4 24.64 32.31 23.38
N THR A 5 24.96 31.50 24.39
CA THR A 5 25.35 30.10 24.23
C THR A 5 24.19 29.25 23.70
N GLY A 6 24.43 28.41 22.69
CA GLY A 6 23.46 27.40 22.21
C GLY A 6 23.30 27.32 20.69
N VAL A 7 22.73 26.21 20.22
CA VAL A 7 22.31 26.00 18.81
C VAL A 7 20.82 26.29 18.64
N LEU A 8 20.41 26.76 17.45
CA LEU A 8 19.03 27.16 17.19
C LEU A 8 18.07 25.96 17.17
N GLN A 9 17.11 25.90 18.10
CA GLN A 9 16.09 24.84 18.11
C GLN A 9 15.25 24.87 16.82
N GLY A 10 15.03 23.70 16.21
CA GLY A 10 14.27 23.57 14.95
C GLY A 10 15.08 23.79 13.67
N SER A 11 16.36 24.13 13.76
CA SER A 11 17.26 24.12 12.60
C SER A 11 17.67 22.69 12.22
N ILE A 12 17.71 22.42 10.91
CA ILE A 12 18.16 21.14 10.36
C ILE A 12 19.62 20.80 10.70
N LEU A 13 20.45 21.80 11.02
CA LEU A 13 21.87 21.61 11.34
C LEU A 13 22.13 21.43 12.83
N SER A 14 21.16 21.78 13.69
CA SER A 14 21.34 21.73 15.14
C SER A 14 21.61 20.32 15.66
N PRO A 15 20.92 19.25 15.21
CA PRO A 15 21.25 17.88 15.63
C PRO A 15 22.67 17.46 15.25
N TYR A 16 23.16 17.88 14.08
CA TYR A 16 24.53 17.56 13.63
C TYR A 16 25.59 18.30 14.45
N LEU A 17 25.39 19.60 14.69
CA LEU A 17 26.28 20.39 15.54
C LEU A 17 26.28 19.89 16.99
N TYR A 18 25.13 19.44 17.48
CA TYR A 18 25.01 18.82 18.80
C TYR A 18 25.78 17.50 18.87
N SER A 19 25.62 16.62 17.87
CA SER A 19 26.37 15.35 17.78
C SER A 19 27.89 15.57 17.73
N VAL A 20 28.39 16.55 16.97
CA VAL A 20 29.83 16.87 16.94
C VAL A 20 30.34 17.27 18.33
N TYR A 21 29.52 17.96 19.13
CA TYR A 21 29.85 18.37 20.49
C TYR A 21 29.76 17.21 21.51
N THR A 22 28.74 16.36 21.44
CA THR A 22 28.57 15.22 22.34
C THR A 22 29.48 14.02 22.00
N ASN A 23 29.93 13.87 20.76
CA ASN A 23 30.80 12.76 20.35
C ASN A 23 32.19 12.78 21.02
N GLN A 24 32.61 13.91 21.61
CA GLN A 24 33.87 14.01 22.36
C GLN A 24 33.74 13.43 23.78
N LEU A 25 32.52 13.39 24.34
CA LEU A 25 32.26 12.98 25.71
C LEU A 25 32.62 11.50 25.99
N PRO A 26 32.28 10.51 25.14
CA PRO A 26 32.67 9.12 25.38
C PRO A 26 34.19 8.91 25.39
N VAL A 27 34.92 9.66 24.56
CA VAL A 27 36.38 9.56 24.49
C VAL A 27 37.00 10.04 25.80
N TYR A 28 36.45 11.10 26.39
CA TYR A 28 36.90 11.67 27.65
C TYR A 28 36.52 10.84 28.88
N LEU A 29 35.32 10.24 28.87
CA LEU A 29 34.82 9.40 29.98
C LEU A 29 35.41 7.99 30.01
N ARG A 30 36.06 7.54 28.94
CA ARG A 30 36.70 6.23 28.90
C ARG A 30 37.96 6.21 29.78
N PRO A 31 38.25 5.07 30.45
CA PRO A 31 39.51 4.91 31.17
C PRO A 31 40.69 4.78 30.20
N GLN A 32 40.46 4.22 29.00
CA GLN A 32 41.48 3.91 28.00
C GLN A 32 40.91 4.02 26.57
N THR A 33 41.76 4.32 25.60
CA THR A 33 41.41 4.37 24.17
C THR A 33 41.12 2.97 23.61
N ILE A 34 39.98 2.84 22.93
CA ILE A 34 39.56 1.60 22.25
C ILE A 34 40.41 1.42 20.98
N LYS A 35 40.97 0.21 20.78
CA LYS A 35 41.60 -0.21 19.52
C LYS A 35 40.58 -0.95 18.65
N GLU A 36 40.68 -0.86 17.33
CA GLU A 36 39.69 -1.40 16.39
C GLU A 36 39.48 -2.93 16.52
N ASP A 37 40.47 -3.67 17.02
CA ASP A 37 40.41 -5.15 17.18
C ASP A 37 39.96 -5.64 18.58
N THR A 38 39.35 -4.77 19.40
CA THR A 38 38.98 -5.14 20.78
C THR A 38 37.72 -6.01 20.80
N SER A 39 37.80 -7.20 21.42
CA SER A 39 36.66 -8.11 21.50
C SER A 39 35.50 -7.54 22.34
N PRO A 40 34.22 -7.91 22.07
CA PRO A 40 33.06 -7.38 22.79
C PRO A 40 33.11 -7.58 24.32
N LEU A 41 33.72 -8.69 24.76
CA LEU A 41 33.90 -9.01 26.19
C LEU A 41 34.95 -8.12 26.87
N GLN A 42 35.95 -7.66 26.11
CA GLN A 42 36.95 -6.69 26.59
C GLN A 42 36.45 -5.24 26.48
N LEU A 43 35.47 -4.99 25.60
CA LEU A 43 34.87 -3.67 25.39
C LEU A 43 33.86 -3.32 26.48
N ALA A 44 33.06 -4.29 26.94
CA ALA A 44 31.96 -4.06 27.88
C ALA A 44 32.38 -3.36 29.19
N PRO A 45 33.51 -3.69 29.85
CA PRO A 45 33.96 -2.98 31.04
C PRO A 45 34.48 -1.56 30.79
N LEU A 46 34.73 -1.20 29.52
CA LEU A 46 35.21 0.13 29.11
C LEU A 46 34.07 1.08 28.72
N LEU A 47 32.82 0.56 28.65
CA LEU A 47 31.64 1.34 28.30
C LEU A 47 31.07 2.02 29.55
N ASN A 48 31.47 3.28 29.76
CA ASN A 48 31.00 4.09 30.89
C ASN A 48 29.80 4.98 30.56
N CYS A 49 29.35 5.01 29.30
CA CYS A 49 28.36 5.97 28.85
C CYS A 49 27.57 5.45 27.63
N LEU A 50 26.25 5.67 27.64
CA LEU A 50 25.36 5.57 26.48
C LEU A 50 24.89 6.97 26.11
N LEU A 51 24.87 7.26 24.81
CA LEU A 51 24.45 8.55 24.26
C LEU A 51 23.38 8.36 23.19
N TYR A 52 22.33 9.16 23.27
CA TYR A 52 21.38 9.35 22.19
C TYR A 52 20.93 10.81 22.18
N GLU A 53 21.39 11.57 21.18
CA GLU A 53 21.20 13.02 21.10
C GLU A 53 21.66 13.74 22.39
N ASP A 54 20.73 14.27 23.18
CA ASP A 54 20.93 14.94 24.46
C ASP A 54 20.76 14.04 25.69
N ASP A 55 20.24 12.82 25.50
CA ASP A 55 20.12 11.83 26.57
C ASP A 55 21.45 11.10 26.80
N VAL A 56 22.03 11.32 27.98
CA VAL A 56 23.28 10.71 28.43
C VAL A 56 23.01 9.81 29.63
N VAL A 57 23.41 8.54 29.54
CA VAL A 57 23.39 7.62 30.68
C VAL A 57 24.82 7.22 31.02
N LEU A 58 25.22 7.43 32.28
CA LEU A 58 26.50 6.95 32.81
C LEU A 58 26.32 5.57 33.44
N ILE A 59 27.27 4.67 33.18
CA ILE A 59 27.28 3.31 33.70
C ILE A 59 28.62 3.08 34.36
N ALA A 60 28.63 2.84 35.67
CA ALA A 60 29.85 2.56 36.43
C ALA A 60 29.52 1.92 37.78
N ASN A 61 30.54 1.32 38.41
CA ASN A 61 30.46 0.95 39.83
C ASN A 61 30.51 2.21 40.72
N SER A 62 30.18 2.06 42.01
CA SER A 62 30.04 3.21 42.93
C SER A 62 31.30 4.06 43.07
N SER A 63 32.49 3.47 43.05
CA SER A 63 33.75 4.23 43.16
C SER A 63 34.06 5.01 41.86
N THR A 64 33.89 4.36 40.70
CA THR A 64 34.18 4.97 39.39
C THR A 64 33.15 6.02 39.01
N MET A 65 31.89 5.88 39.47
CA MET A 65 30.83 6.86 39.20
C MET A 65 31.18 8.25 39.73
N VAL A 66 31.78 8.33 40.93
CA VAL A 66 32.20 9.61 41.54
C VAL A 66 33.24 10.32 40.66
N ASP A 67 34.18 9.56 40.08
CA ASP A 67 35.20 10.12 39.19
C ASP A 67 34.63 10.52 37.82
N LEU A 68 33.66 9.76 37.29
CA LEU A 68 32.97 10.10 36.03
C LEU A 68 32.14 11.38 36.15
N LEU A 69 31.44 11.56 37.28
CA LEU A 69 30.67 12.77 37.55
C LEU A 69 31.59 14.00 37.64
N ARG A 70 32.71 13.88 38.38
CA ARG A 70 33.73 14.94 38.47
C ARG A 70 34.29 15.33 37.09
N LYS A 71 34.59 14.33 36.25
CA LYS A 71 35.01 14.52 34.86
C LYS A 71 33.97 15.30 34.04
N CYS A 72 32.69 14.97 34.18
CA CYS A 72 31.60 15.68 33.47
C CYS A 72 31.52 17.15 33.91
N GLU A 73 31.66 17.42 35.22
CA GLU A 73 31.64 18.77 35.80
C GLU A 73 32.82 19.64 35.32
N GLU A 74 34.05 19.07 35.26
CA GLU A 74 35.26 19.77 34.78
C GLU A 74 35.16 20.20 33.31
N HIS A 75 34.42 19.45 32.48
CA HIS A 75 34.25 19.73 31.05
C HIS A 75 33.17 20.78 30.72
N LYS A 76 32.60 21.47 31.73
CA LYS A 76 31.53 22.46 31.57
C LYS A 76 30.32 21.93 30.79
N TYR A 77 30.05 20.63 30.83
CA TYR A 77 28.72 20.13 30.46
C TYR A 77 27.79 20.51 31.61
N ALA A 78 27.31 21.75 31.61
CA ALA A 78 26.27 22.16 32.53
C ALA A 78 25.00 21.38 32.16
N ILE A 79 24.71 20.32 32.92
CA ILE A 79 23.41 19.65 32.85
C ILE A 79 22.44 20.58 33.61
N TYR A 80 22.04 21.67 32.95
CA TYR A 80 21.02 22.62 33.40
C TYR A 80 21.18 23.15 34.84
N ASP A 81 22.39 23.27 35.38
CA ASP A 81 22.64 23.65 36.78
C ASP A 81 21.83 22.81 37.81
N GLN A 82 21.43 21.59 37.43
CA GLN A 82 20.65 20.68 38.25
C GLN A 82 21.52 19.55 38.80
N VAL A 83 21.31 19.21 40.08
CA VAL A 83 21.91 18.02 40.69
C VAL A 83 21.41 16.79 39.95
N ILE A 84 22.33 15.98 39.40
CA ILE A 84 21.99 14.76 38.67
C ILE A 84 21.18 13.84 39.60
N PRO A 85 19.92 13.52 39.27
CA PRO A 85 19.10 12.68 40.12
C PRO A 85 19.66 11.27 40.13
N GLN A 86 20.10 10.82 41.31
CA GLN A 86 20.46 9.43 41.52
C GLN A 86 19.18 8.59 41.51
N ALA A 87 18.96 7.84 40.44
CA ALA A 87 17.81 6.97 40.30
C ALA A 87 18.27 5.50 40.36
N THR A 88 17.71 4.74 41.29
CA THR A 88 17.92 3.28 41.38
C THR A 88 17.19 2.54 40.26
N THR A 89 16.24 3.20 39.60
CA THR A 89 15.52 2.71 38.42
C THR A 89 15.32 3.84 37.43
N PHE A 90 15.56 3.61 36.15
CA PHE A 90 15.36 4.64 35.11
C PHE A 90 14.89 4.01 33.80
N ASN A 91 14.30 4.81 32.91
CA ASN A 91 13.98 4.39 31.56
C ASN A 91 14.92 5.11 30.60
N TYR A 92 15.52 4.37 29.66
CA TYR A 92 16.34 4.96 28.60
C TYR A 92 15.84 4.46 27.25
N LEU A 93 15.43 5.39 26.36
CA LEU A 93 14.84 5.10 25.05
C LEU A 93 13.66 4.10 25.11
N GLY A 94 12.87 4.16 26.19
CA GLY A 94 11.73 3.27 26.41
C GLY A 94 12.08 1.89 27.00
N ILE A 95 13.35 1.64 27.33
CA ILE A 95 13.82 0.42 27.99
C ILE A 95 13.97 0.69 29.51
N PRO A 96 13.25 -0.04 30.38
CA PRO A 96 13.37 0.12 31.82
C PRO A 96 14.58 -0.63 32.39
N PHE A 97 15.29 0.03 33.29
CA PHE A 97 16.41 -0.49 34.07
C PHE A 97 16.06 -0.48 35.55
N LYS A 98 16.43 -1.55 36.25
CA LYS A 98 16.31 -1.70 37.71
C LYS A 98 17.66 -1.50 38.40
N GLN A 99 17.64 -1.58 39.74
CA GLN A 99 18.83 -1.39 40.56
C GLN A 99 19.99 -2.29 40.12
N GLY A 100 21.19 -1.72 40.08
CA GLY A 100 22.40 -2.39 39.56
C GLY A 100 22.58 -2.30 38.04
N GLY A 101 21.74 -1.54 37.32
CA GLY A 101 21.86 -1.36 35.87
C GLY A 101 21.37 -2.55 35.05
N HIS A 102 20.67 -3.49 35.69
CA HIS A 102 20.06 -4.62 34.99
C HIS A 102 18.79 -4.19 34.26
N LEU A 103 18.53 -4.80 33.10
CA LEU A 103 17.28 -4.59 32.38
C LEU A 103 16.11 -5.16 33.18
N ASP A 104 15.06 -4.37 33.35
CA ASP A 104 13.81 -4.81 33.97
C ASP A 104 12.92 -5.48 32.94
N ALA A 105 13.19 -6.76 32.68
CA ALA A 105 12.52 -7.52 31.64
C ALA A 105 11.01 -7.61 31.84
N GLU A 106 10.56 -7.73 33.10
CA GLU A 106 9.15 -7.82 33.44
C GLU A 106 8.43 -6.51 33.14
N LYS A 107 8.99 -5.38 33.57
CA LYS A 107 8.46 -4.05 33.28
C LYS A 107 8.50 -3.71 31.79
N LEU A 108 9.53 -4.16 31.07
CA LEU A 108 9.62 -3.99 29.62
C LEU A 108 8.49 -4.72 28.90
N VAL A 109 8.26 -5.99 29.27
CA VAL A 109 7.18 -6.81 28.70
C VAL A 109 5.82 -6.19 29.02
N GLN A 110 5.57 -5.81 30.28
CA GLN A 110 4.33 -5.15 30.67
C GLN A 110 4.10 -3.84 29.91
N ASN A 111 5.11 -2.99 29.77
CA ASN A 111 5.03 -1.75 29.00
C ASN A 111 4.67 -2.02 27.54
N ASN A 112 5.27 -3.04 26.93
CA ASN A 112 4.98 -3.42 25.55
C ASN A 112 3.57 -3.97 25.38
N ILE A 113 3.08 -4.78 26.33
CA ILE A 113 1.69 -5.26 26.36
C ILE A 113 0.73 -4.07 26.45
N LEU A 114 0.92 -3.18 27.42
CA LEU A 114 0.05 -2.01 27.64
C LEU A 114 0.06 -1.04 26.45
N LYS A 115 1.18 -0.91 25.73
CA LYS A 115 1.24 -0.11 24.49
C LYS A 115 0.53 -0.80 23.32
N ALA A 116 0.61 -2.13 23.23
CA ALA A 116 0.02 -2.89 22.13
C ALA A 116 -1.50 -3.04 22.27
N MET A 117 -2.01 -3.21 23.50
CA MET A 117 -3.42 -3.49 23.77
C MET A 117 -4.38 -2.44 23.19
N PRO A 118 -4.23 -1.11 23.41
CA PRO A 118 -5.12 -0.11 22.84
C PRO A 118 -5.15 -0.15 21.31
N THR A 119 -4.01 -0.41 20.69
CA THR A 119 -3.91 -0.54 19.23
C THR A 119 -4.64 -1.79 18.75
N MET A 120 -4.51 -2.90 19.47
CA MET A 120 -5.24 -4.14 19.18
C MET A 120 -6.74 -3.99 19.38
N ASP A 121 -7.18 -3.30 20.42
CA ASP A 121 -8.59 -3.02 20.69
C ASP A 121 -9.19 -2.10 19.63
N ALA A 122 -8.46 -1.05 19.23
CA ALA A 122 -8.84 -0.19 18.12
C ALA A 122 -8.93 -0.99 16.80
N LEU A 123 -7.96 -1.84 16.50
CA LEU A 123 -7.98 -2.68 15.28
C LEU A 123 -9.09 -3.73 15.32
N SER A 124 -9.40 -4.30 16.49
CA SER A 124 -10.52 -5.23 16.70
C SER A 124 -11.87 -4.54 16.50
N SER A 125 -11.98 -3.29 16.95
CA SER A 125 -13.20 -2.47 16.79
C SER A 125 -13.47 -2.08 15.34
N ILE A 126 -12.42 -2.01 14.51
CA ILE A 126 -12.55 -1.73 13.07
C ILE A 126 -13.05 -3.00 12.37
N GLY A 127 -14.37 -3.08 12.23
CA GLY A 127 -15.01 -4.18 11.51
C GLY A 127 -14.61 -4.23 10.03
N LEU A 128 -14.48 -5.45 9.48
CA LEU A 128 -14.24 -5.68 8.06
C LEU A 128 -15.25 -4.92 7.16
N LYS A 129 -16.50 -4.81 7.61
CA LYS A 129 -17.55 -4.06 6.89
C LYS A 129 -17.19 -2.58 6.73
N THR A 130 -16.74 -1.92 7.79
CA THR A 130 -16.33 -0.52 7.78
C THR A 130 -15.15 -0.28 6.84
N LEU A 131 -14.18 -1.20 6.82
CA LEU A 131 -13.04 -1.13 5.90
C LEU A 131 -13.47 -1.30 4.44
N GLU A 132 -14.36 -2.26 4.17
CA GLU A 132 -14.90 -2.50 2.83
C GLU A 132 -15.71 -1.28 2.34
N GLU A 133 -16.51 -0.67 3.21
CA GLU A 133 -17.24 0.57 2.92
C GLU A 133 -16.29 1.75 2.65
N ALA A 134 -15.23 1.89 3.44
CA ALA A 134 -14.21 2.91 3.22
C ALA A 134 -13.49 2.71 1.86
N GLN A 135 -13.11 1.48 1.52
CA GLN A 135 -12.53 1.15 0.21
C GLN A 135 -13.51 1.49 -0.92
N ASN A 136 -14.78 1.11 -0.78
CA ASN A 136 -15.82 1.38 -1.76
C ASN A 136 -16.08 2.88 -1.95
N LYS A 137 -16.07 3.66 -0.87
CA LYS A 137 -16.20 5.12 -0.93
C LYS A 137 -15.00 5.77 -1.62
N CYS A 138 -13.78 5.33 -1.31
CA CYS A 138 -12.57 5.86 -1.93
C CYS A 138 -12.52 5.55 -3.43
N ILE A 139 -12.81 4.30 -3.82
CA ILE A 139 -12.76 3.94 -5.24
C ILE A 139 -13.84 4.67 -6.05
N ARG A 140 -15.05 4.86 -5.50
CA ARG A 140 -16.08 5.68 -6.17
C ARG A 140 -15.64 7.12 -6.38
N LYS A 141 -15.00 7.74 -5.38
CA LYS A 141 -14.47 9.11 -5.50
C LYS A 141 -13.40 9.21 -6.60
N ILE A 142 -12.48 8.25 -6.67
CA ILE A 142 -11.44 8.20 -7.71
C ILE A 142 -12.06 8.17 -9.12
N TYR A 143 -13.14 7.42 -9.30
CA TYR A 143 -13.83 7.30 -10.59
C TYR A 143 -14.94 8.35 -10.81
N GLY A 144 -15.20 9.25 -9.85
CA GLY A 144 -16.32 10.19 -9.91
C GLY A 144 -17.69 9.52 -10.06
N ALA A 145 -17.86 8.34 -9.45
CA ALA A 145 -19.02 7.48 -9.63
C ALA A 145 -20.05 7.63 -8.50
N SER A 146 -21.34 7.51 -8.83
CA SER A 146 -22.44 7.46 -7.87
C SER A 146 -22.48 6.15 -7.06
N GLU A 147 -23.19 6.18 -5.93
CA GLU A 147 -23.38 5.03 -5.04
C GLU A 147 -24.06 3.82 -5.73
N LYS A 148 -24.83 4.06 -6.79
CA LYS A 148 -25.56 3.03 -7.55
C LYS A 148 -24.64 2.15 -8.41
N ILE A 149 -23.41 2.60 -8.66
CA ILE A 149 -22.47 1.91 -9.54
C ILE A 149 -21.69 0.88 -8.73
N SER A 150 -21.62 -0.34 -9.27
CA SER A 150 -20.89 -1.45 -8.67
C SER A 150 -19.39 -1.15 -8.56
N THR A 151 -18.85 -1.24 -7.36
CA THR A 151 -17.41 -1.09 -7.10
C THR A 151 -16.60 -2.30 -7.57
N LYS A 152 -17.24 -3.46 -7.80
CA LYS A 152 -16.55 -4.69 -8.28
C LYS A 152 -15.82 -4.47 -9.59
N VAL A 153 -16.44 -3.73 -10.52
CA VAL A 153 -15.80 -3.40 -11.80
C VAL A 153 -14.63 -2.45 -11.58
N MET A 154 -14.78 -1.42 -10.75
CA MET A 154 -13.69 -0.48 -10.45
C MET A 154 -12.48 -1.14 -9.79
N LEU A 155 -12.73 -2.04 -8.84
CA LEU A 155 -11.71 -2.84 -8.18
C LEU A 155 -10.98 -3.73 -9.20
N HIS A 156 -11.72 -4.38 -10.10
CA HIS A 156 -11.15 -5.18 -11.18
C HIS A 156 -10.27 -4.36 -12.11
N LEU A 157 -10.75 -3.20 -12.59
CA LEU A 157 -9.99 -2.30 -13.46
C LEU A 157 -8.70 -1.80 -12.79
N ALA A 158 -8.75 -1.53 -11.48
CA ALA A 158 -7.61 -1.05 -10.71
C ALA A 158 -6.69 -2.18 -10.20
N LYS A 159 -6.97 -3.46 -10.53
CA LYS A 159 -6.24 -4.63 -10.00
C LYS A 159 -6.22 -4.66 -8.47
N LEU A 160 -7.32 -4.25 -7.83
CA LEU A 160 -7.44 -4.17 -6.37
C LEU A 160 -8.27 -5.33 -5.82
N PRO A 161 -7.75 -6.09 -4.85
CA PRO A 161 -8.56 -7.04 -4.09
C PRO A 161 -9.50 -6.30 -3.12
N THR A 162 -10.62 -6.95 -2.79
CA THR A 162 -11.56 -6.53 -1.72
C THR A 162 -10.88 -6.53 -0.35
N MET A 163 -11.44 -5.84 0.65
CA MET A 163 -10.88 -5.90 2.01
C MET A 163 -10.95 -7.31 2.59
N LYS A 164 -12.00 -8.07 2.26
CA LYS A 164 -12.10 -9.50 2.62
C LYS A 164 -10.93 -10.31 2.08
N GLU A 165 -10.58 -10.15 0.80
CA GLU A 165 -9.44 -10.85 0.20
C GLU A 165 -8.10 -10.38 0.78
N ARG A 166 -7.96 -9.08 1.06
CA ARG A 166 -6.75 -8.51 1.67
C ARG A 166 -6.48 -9.10 3.05
N ILE A 167 -7.50 -9.29 3.89
CA ILE A 167 -7.33 -9.93 5.20
C ILE A 167 -6.77 -11.34 5.03
N VAL A 168 -7.37 -12.15 4.14
CA VAL A 168 -6.91 -13.53 3.88
C VAL A 168 -5.47 -13.55 3.35
N ILE A 169 -5.12 -12.60 2.47
CA ILE A 169 -3.75 -12.44 1.95
C ILE A 169 -2.79 -12.07 3.08
N LEU A 170 -3.14 -11.11 3.93
CA LEU A 170 -2.30 -10.67 5.05
C LEU A 170 -2.08 -11.79 6.05
N GLN A 171 -3.12 -12.55 6.38
CA GLN A 171 -3.04 -13.74 7.25
C GLN A 171 -2.08 -14.78 6.67
N ALA A 172 -2.20 -15.10 5.38
CA ALA A 172 -1.30 -16.04 4.73
C ALA A 172 0.14 -15.50 4.63
N GLN A 173 0.33 -14.20 4.39
CA GLN A 173 1.65 -13.57 4.37
C GLN A 173 2.31 -13.59 5.75
N PHE A 174 1.53 -13.37 6.81
CA PHE A 174 2.01 -13.44 8.19
C PHE A 174 2.52 -14.85 8.52
N LEU A 175 1.72 -15.89 8.21
CA LEU A 175 2.14 -17.28 8.36
C LEU A 175 3.38 -17.59 7.52
N PHE A 176 3.42 -17.15 6.26
CA PHE A 176 4.57 -17.36 5.38
C PHE A 176 5.87 -16.75 5.94
N ARG A 177 5.77 -15.53 6.51
CA ARG A 177 6.91 -14.86 7.15
C ARG A 177 7.39 -15.60 8.39
N SER A 178 6.48 -16.16 9.18
CA SER A 178 6.85 -16.89 10.40
C SER A 178 7.80 -18.07 10.16
N LEU A 179 7.73 -18.68 8.96
CA LEU A 179 8.56 -19.81 8.55
C LEU A 179 9.98 -19.41 8.12
N SER A 180 10.21 -18.12 7.88
CA SER A 180 11.49 -17.58 7.40
C SER A 180 12.11 -16.59 8.40
N LEU A 181 11.67 -16.66 9.66
CA LEU A 181 12.22 -15.81 10.72
C LEU A 181 13.60 -16.30 11.16
N PRO A 182 14.52 -15.38 11.50
CA PRO A 182 15.79 -15.73 12.13
C PRO A 182 15.60 -16.48 13.44
N GLU A 183 16.53 -17.37 13.76
CA GLU A 183 16.51 -18.22 14.96
C GLU A 183 16.45 -17.41 16.27
N GLY A 184 16.99 -16.19 16.27
CA GLY A 184 16.98 -15.30 17.44
C GLY A 184 15.65 -14.58 17.71
N THR A 185 14.61 -14.77 16.90
CA THR A 185 13.33 -14.10 17.12
C THR A 185 12.48 -14.81 18.17
N LEU A 186 11.83 -14.04 19.05
CA LEU A 186 10.90 -14.60 20.06
C LEU A 186 9.86 -15.53 19.42
N LEU A 187 9.33 -15.15 18.26
CA LEU A 187 8.34 -15.96 17.58
C LEU A 187 8.93 -17.31 17.12
N TYR A 188 10.16 -17.36 16.60
CA TYR A 188 10.82 -18.62 16.24
C TYR A 188 10.90 -19.59 17.43
N PHE A 189 11.31 -19.12 18.60
CA PHE A 189 11.34 -19.94 19.82
C PHE A 189 9.96 -20.42 20.27
N LEU A 190 8.93 -19.61 20.06
CA LEU A 190 7.56 -19.96 20.42
C LEU A 190 6.87 -20.86 19.39
N MET A 191 7.42 -21.02 18.18
CA MET A 191 6.75 -21.76 17.09
C MET A 191 6.41 -23.21 17.43
N PRO A 192 7.29 -24.00 18.08
CA PRO A 192 6.94 -25.35 18.51
C PRO A 192 5.70 -25.36 19.42
N HIS A 193 5.64 -24.49 20.43
CA HIS A 193 4.50 -24.41 21.35
C HIS A 193 3.20 -23.94 20.67
N ILE A 194 3.33 -23.04 19.70
CA ILE A 194 2.21 -22.48 18.96
C ILE A 194 1.58 -23.50 17.99
N HIS A 195 2.39 -24.31 17.32
CA HIS A 195 1.91 -25.26 16.30
C HIS A 195 1.09 -26.42 16.86
N TYR A 196 1.39 -26.88 18.08
CA TYR A 196 0.69 -28.01 18.69
C TYR A 196 -0.60 -27.64 19.43
N THR A 197 -0.85 -26.35 19.65
CA THR A 197 -2.02 -25.89 20.42
C THR A 197 -3.24 -25.67 19.52
N ARG A 198 -4.18 -26.63 19.53
CA ARG A 198 -5.38 -26.64 18.66
C ARG A 198 -6.31 -25.42 18.82
N ASP A 199 -6.37 -24.83 20.01
CA ASP A 199 -7.23 -23.67 20.28
C ASP A 199 -6.57 -22.31 20.00
N HIS A 200 -5.30 -22.33 19.56
CA HIS A 200 -4.59 -21.09 19.29
C HIS A 200 -5.06 -20.42 17.99
N GLN A 201 -5.05 -19.07 17.99
CA GLN A 201 -5.27 -18.27 16.78
C GLN A 201 -4.42 -18.71 15.57
N TRP A 202 -3.20 -19.22 15.78
CA TRP A 202 -2.35 -19.76 14.71
C TRP A 202 -2.96 -20.96 13.99
N TYR A 203 -3.55 -21.89 14.74
CA TYR A 203 -4.29 -22.99 14.15
C TYR A 203 -5.45 -22.47 13.29
N ARG A 204 -6.20 -21.46 13.77
CA ARG A 204 -7.28 -20.83 12.99
C ARG A 204 -6.76 -20.17 11.70
N LEU A 205 -5.62 -19.47 11.77
CA LEU A 205 -4.98 -18.85 10.61
C LEU A 205 -4.57 -19.92 9.57
N SER A 206 -4.07 -21.07 10.01
CA SER A 206 -3.68 -22.18 9.12
C SER A 206 -4.87 -22.79 8.36
N LYS A 207 -6.11 -22.59 8.84
CA LYS A 207 -7.33 -23.07 8.17
C LYS A 207 -7.89 -22.11 7.14
N THR A 208 -7.28 -20.94 6.96
CA THR A 208 -7.73 -19.95 5.97
C THR A 208 -7.65 -20.51 4.54
N VAL A 209 -8.57 -20.06 3.68
CA VAL A 209 -8.75 -20.62 2.33
C VAL A 209 -7.48 -20.53 1.49
N LEU A 210 -6.74 -19.41 1.58
CA LEU A 210 -5.48 -19.24 0.85
C LEU A 210 -4.36 -20.12 1.41
N TRP A 211 -4.25 -20.25 2.74
CA TRP A 211 -3.20 -21.07 3.35
C TRP A 211 -3.36 -22.56 3.03
N ARG A 212 -4.61 -23.03 2.94
CA ARG A 212 -4.93 -24.41 2.51
C ARG A 212 -4.50 -24.74 1.07
N LEU A 213 -4.20 -23.74 0.24
CA LEU A 213 -3.66 -23.95 -1.11
C LEU A 213 -2.13 -24.10 -1.12
N MET A 214 -1.46 -23.91 0.01
CA MET A 214 -0.02 -24.07 0.12
C MET A 214 0.34 -25.57 0.09
N PRO A 215 1.49 -25.93 -0.51
CA PRO A 215 1.95 -27.31 -0.53
C PRO A 215 2.23 -27.82 0.90
N PRO A 216 2.12 -29.14 1.15
CA PRO A 216 2.36 -29.74 2.46
C PRO A 216 3.82 -29.58 2.91
N THR A 217 4.77 -29.57 1.97
CA THR A 217 6.20 -29.31 2.23
C THR A 217 6.47 -27.83 2.05
N ILE A 218 6.30 -27.04 3.12
CA ILE A 218 6.45 -25.57 3.05
C ILE A 218 7.93 -25.14 3.02
N ALA A 219 8.86 -26.04 3.37
CA ALA A 219 10.30 -25.78 3.39
C ALA A 219 10.86 -25.29 2.04
N ASP A 220 10.25 -25.72 0.92
CA ASP A 220 10.69 -25.36 -0.44
C ASP A 220 9.90 -24.19 -1.03
N LEU A 221 8.95 -23.61 -0.30
CA LEU A 221 8.08 -22.56 -0.83
C LEU A 221 8.81 -21.21 -0.85
N ASP A 222 9.36 -20.85 -2.01
CA ASP A 222 9.95 -19.53 -2.21
C ASP A 222 8.90 -18.40 -2.37
N VAL A 223 9.38 -17.16 -2.35
CA VAL A 223 8.55 -15.95 -2.54
C VAL A 223 7.83 -15.95 -3.91
N ARG A 224 8.35 -16.66 -4.93
CA ARG A 224 7.70 -16.76 -6.25
C ARG A 224 6.53 -17.75 -6.21
N GLY A 225 6.69 -18.90 -5.56
CA GLY A 225 5.66 -19.89 -5.32
C GLY A 225 4.47 -19.29 -4.57
N PHE A 226 4.73 -18.56 -3.48
CA PHE A 226 3.68 -17.84 -2.75
C PHE A 226 2.93 -16.83 -3.64
N ARG A 227 3.65 -16.05 -4.45
CA ARG A 227 3.04 -15.10 -5.40
C ARG A 227 2.17 -15.80 -6.45
N ALA A 228 2.60 -16.96 -6.95
CA ALA A 228 1.83 -17.75 -7.91
C ALA A 228 0.53 -18.30 -7.30
N ILE A 229 0.59 -18.84 -6.07
CA ILE A 229 -0.58 -19.35 -5.35
C ILE A 229 -1.57 -18.21 -5.03
N LYS A 230 -1.06 -17.07 -4.55
CA LYS A 230 -1.87 -15.85 -4.35
C LYS A 230 -2.57 -15.41 -5.64
N LYS A 231 -1.86 -15.46 -6.79
CA LYS A 231 -2.44 -15.12 -8.10
C LYS A 231 -3.56 -16.09 -8.49
N LYS A 232 -3.35 -17.40 -8.30
CA LYS A 232 -4.38 -18.43 -8.54
C LYS A 232 -5.62 -18.21 -7.68
N PHE A 233 -5.44 -17.96 -6.38
CA PHE A 233 -6.53 -17.67 -5.44
C PHE A 233 -7.38 -16.47 -5.90
N LEU A 234 -6.75 -15.35 -6.26
CA LEU A 234 -7.45 -14.17 -6.75
C LEU A 234 -8.20 -14.47 -8.06
N HIS A 235 -7.59 -15.24 -8.97
CA HIS A 235 -8.22 -15.62 -10.23
C HIS A 235 -9.49 -16.46 -10.01
N SER A 236 -9.41 -17.49 -9.16
CA SER A 236 -10.57 -18.33 -8.84
C SER A 236 -11.69 -17.54 -8.15
N ASN A 237 -11.37 -16.52 -7.36
CA ASN A 237 -12.39 -15.64 -6.79
C ASN A 237 -13.04 -14.76 -7.85
N LEU A 238 -12.26 -14.21 -8.79
CA LEU A 238 -12.80 -13.43 -9.91
C LEU A 238 -13.74 -14.29 -10.77
N GLU A 239 -13.35 -15.52 -11.12
CA GLU A 239 -14.20 -16.45 -11.87
C GLU A 239 -15.54 -16.68 -11.17
N LYS A 240 -15.52 -16.94 -9.86
CA LYS A 240 -16.73 -17.07 -9.05
C LYS A 240 -17.60 -15.80 -9.11
N GLN A 241 -16.99 -14.62 -9.04
CA GLN A 241 -17.72 -13.35 -9.14
C GLN A 241 -18.32 -13.14 -10.53
N ILE A 242 -17.64 -13.54 -11.60
CA ILE A 242 -18.12 -13.48 -12.98
C ILE A 242 -19.30 -14.45 -13.20
N GLN A 243 -19.32 -15.60 -12.54
CA GLN A 243 -20.43 -16.58 -12.69
C GLN A 243 -21.72 -16.16 -11.96
N VAL A 244 -21.69 -15.17 -11.06
CA VAL A 244 -22.89 -14.69 -10.36
C VAL A 244 -23.86 -14.03 -11.34
N LYS A 245 -25.17 -14.34 -11.23
CA LYS A 245 -26.29 -13.94 -12.12
C LYS A 245 -26.42 -12.43 -12.45
N ASN A 246 -25.70 -11.55 -11.75
CA ASN A 246 -25.75 -10.08 -11.89
C ASN A 246 -24.39 -9.45 -12.27
N SER A 247 -23.44 -10.22 -12.78
CA SER A 247 -22.07 -9.77 -13.07
C SER A 247 -21.87 -9.26 -14.50
N LYS A 248 -22.92 -9.02 -15.31
CA LYS A 248 -22.83 -8.74 -16.76
C LYS A 248 -21.76 -7.71 -17.16
N LEU A 249 -21.55 -6.69 -16.32
CA LEU A 249 -20.50 -5.68 -16.53
C LEU A 249 -19.10 -6.21 -16.27
N LEU A 250 -18.92 -6.97 -15.20
CA LEU A 250 -17.67 -7.62 -14.85
C LEU A 250 -17.31 -8.71 -15.87
N SER A 251 -18.29 -9.49 -16.35
CA SER A 251 -18.11 -10.48 -17.41
C SER A 251 -17.77 -9.85 -18.77
N SER A 252 -18.15 -8.58 -18.97
CA SER A 252 -17.79 -7.81 -20.16
C SER A 252 -16.39 -7.17 -20.06
N CYS A 253 -15.70 -7.30 -18.92
CA CYS A 253 -14.31 -6.87 -18.77
C CYS A 253 -13.35 -8.02 -19.10
N ARG A 254 -12.04 -7.74 -19.12
CA ARG A 254 -11.03 -8.80 -19.33
C ARG A 254 -11.15 -9.88 -18.25
N PRO A 255 -11.01 -11.16 -18.60
CA PRO A 255 -11.02 -12.25 -17.61
C PRO A 255 -9.76 -12.29 -16.75
N THR A 256 -8.73 -11.50 -17.09
CA THR A 256 -7.45 -11.48 -16.38
C THR A 256 -7.34 -10.35 -15.37
N ILE A 257 -6.77 -10.65 -14.19
CA ILE A 257 -6.49 -9.65 -13.14
C ILE A 257 -5.23 -8.88 -13.51
N THR A 258 -5.42 -7.80 -14.26
CA THR A 258 -4.36 -6.88 -14.67
C THR A 258 -4.86 -5.45 -14.50
N LEU A 259 -3.94 -4.49 -14.37
CA LEU A 259 -4.32 -3.09 -14.35
C LEU A 259 -4.91 -2.74 -15.72
N ASP A 260 -6.13 -2.19 -15.75
CA ASP A 260 -6.75 -1.80 -17.01
C ASP A 260 -6.00 -0.61 -17.62
N LEU A 261 -5.58 -0.78 -18.86
CA LEU A 261 -4.78 0.21 -19.56
C LEU A 261 -5.48 1.55 -19.69
N LEU A 262 -6.81 1.60 -19.70
CA LEU A 262 -7.54 2.88 -19.74
C LEU A 262 -7.11 3.84 -18.62
N LEU A 263 -6.62 3.32 -17.50
CA LEU A 263 -6.14 4.12 -16.38
C LEU A 263 -4.78 4.79 -16.65
N TRP A 264 -3.98 4.26 -17.58
CA TRP A 264 -2.62 4.74 -17.86
C TRP A 264 -2.38 5.18 -19.32
N LEU A 265 -3.29 4.88 -20.26
CA LEU A 265 -3.12 5.26 -21.66
C LEU A 265 -2.98 6.79 -21.83
N PRO A 266 -2.07 7.26 -22.72
CA PRO A 266 -1.94 8.67 -23.06
C PRO A 266 -3.21 9.19 -23.74
N MET A 267 -4.04 9.91 -22.98
CA MET A 267 -5.24 10.54 -23.49
C MET A 267 -5.69 11.70 -22.59
N ALA A 268 -6.54 12.56 -23.13
CA ALA A 268 -7.17 13.62 -22.35
C ALA A 268 -8.12 13.05 -21.29
N HIS A 269 -8.25 13.73 -20.15
CA HIS A 269 -9.06 13.29 -19.02
C HIS A 269 -10.54 13.07 -19.40
N GLU A 270 -11.09 13.93 -20.26
CA GLU A 270 -12.49 13.83 -20.73
C GLU A 270 -12.71 12.58 -21.58
N LYS A 271 -11.77 12.29 -22.49
CA LYS A 271 -11.82 11.08 -23.34
C LYS A 271 -11.72 9.82 -22.45
N ARG A 272 -10.84 9.83 -21.44
CA ARG A 272 -10.69 8.73 -20.48
C ARG A 272 -11.99 8.50 -19.71
N ASN A 273 -12.58 9.56 -19.19
CA ASN A 273 -13.83 9.47 -18.43
C ASN A 273 -14.97 8.90 -19.25
N ARG A 274 -15.08 9.20 -20.55
CA ARG A 274 -16.07 8.57 -21.43
C ARG A 274 -15.87 7.06 -21.57
N CYS A 275 -14.63 6.61 -21.78
CA CYS A 275 -14.31 5.17 -21.86
C CYS A 275 -14.58 4.46 -20.52
N LEU A 276 -14.19 5.07 -19.41
CA LEU A 276 -14.43 4.52 -18.06
C LEU A 276 -15.93 4.45 -17.75
N ARG A 277 -16.70 5.50 -18.06
CA ARG A 277 -18.16 5.51 -17.92
C ARG A 277 -18.81 4.38 -18.73
N TRP A 278 -18.38 4.16 -19.97
CA TRP A 278 -18.85 3.04 -20.79
C TRP A 278 -18.58 1.69 -20.11
N ARG A 279 -17.35 1.44 -19.65
CA ARG A 279 -16.97 0.19 -18.95
C ARG A 279 -17.78 -0.02 -17.67
N LEU A 280 -17.97 1.04 -16.88
CA LEU A 280 -18.77 1.01 -15.66
C LEU A 280 -20.27 0.91 -15.93
N GLY A 281 -20.66 1.01 -17.18
CA GLY A 281 -22.05 0.93 -17.59
C GLY A 281 -22.87 2.18 -17.36
N CYS A 282 -22.20 3.27 -17.06
CA CYS A 282 -22.76 4.55 -16.69
C CYS A 282 -22.94 5.39 -17.95
N LEU A 283 -24.19 5.64 -18.33
CA LEU A 283 -24.47 6.62 -19.37
C LEU A 283 -24.49 8.01 -18.70
N PRO A 284 -23.95 9.06 -19.36
CA PRO A 284 -24.10 10.44 -18.89
C PRO A 284 -25.56 10.81 -18.50
N GLY A 285 -25.75 11.49 -17.37
CA GLY A 285 -27.07 11.86 -16.85
C GLY A 285 -27.65 10.90 -15.80
N GLU A 286 -28.42 11.44 -14.85
CA GLU A 286 -28.88 10.71 -13.66
C GLU A 286 -30.14 9.86 -13.88
N ALA A 287 -30.89 10.11 -14.96
CA ALA A 287 -32.13 9.44 -15.30
C ALA A 287 -32.15 8.97 -16.76
N PRO A 288 -32.87 7.89 -17.10
CA PRO A 288 -33.09 7.48 -18.49
C PRO A 288 -33.80 8.61 -19.22
N LYS A 289 -33.13 9.22 -20.19
CA LYS A 289 -33.72 10.23 -21.06
C LYS A 289 -34.17 9.59 -22.38
N PRO A 290 -35.28 10.06 -22.98
CA PRO A 290 -35.62 9.68 -24.34
C PRO A 290 -34.50 10.10 -25.29
N CYS A 291 -34.20 9.26 -26.28
CA CYS A 291 -33.17 9.57 -27.26
C CYS A 291 -33.62 10.76 -28.13
N PRO A 292 -32.80 11.80 -28.33
CA PRO A 292 -33.16 12.94 -29.20
C PRO A 292 -33.46 12.52 -30.65
N ARG A 293 -32.82 11.46 -31.13
CA ARG A 293 -33.02 10.90 -32.48
C ARG A 293 -34.22 9.95 -32.55
N HIS A 294 -34.59 9.34 -31.42
CA HIS A 294 -35.68 8.37 -31.32
C HIS A 294 -36.48 8.62 -30.04
N PRO A 295 -37.41 9.60 -30.04
CA PRO A 295 -38.12 10.02 -28.83
C PRO A 295 -38.91 8.91 -28.13
N SER A 296 -39.32 7.87 -28.88
CA SER A 296 -40.05 6.70 -28.37
C SER A 296 -39.19 5.73 -27.55
N ASN A 297 -37.86 5.86 -27.56
CA ASN A 297 -36.94 4.94 -26.90
C ASN A 297 -36.06 5.66 -25.88
N ASN A 298 -35.96 5.10 -24.68
CA ASN A 298 -34.99 5.55 -23.68
C ASN A 298 -33.57 5.19 -24.10
N LEU A 299 -32.64 6.11 -23.87
CA LEU A 299 -31.23 5.90 -24.16
C LEU A 299 -30.63 4.87 -23.20
N SER A 300 -30.50 3.65 -23.70
CA SER A 300 -29.80 2.53 -23.07
C SER A 300 -28.52 2.22 -23.83
N ARG A 301 -27.62 1.39 -23.25
CA ARG A 301 -26.38 1.02 -23.93
C ARG A 301 -26.63 0.28 -25.24
N ARG A 302 -27.64 -0.60 -25.26
CA ARG A 302 -28.09 -1.30 -26.48
C ARG A 302 -28.64 -0.33 -27.51
N HIS A 303 -29.48 0.63 -27.08
CA HIS A 303 -30.00 1.66 -27.96
C HIS A 303 -28.89 2.56 -28.52
N ALA A 304 -27.90 2.95 -27.71
CA ALA A 304 -26.77 3.74 -28.16
C ALA A 304 -25.97 3.04 -29.26
N ILE A 305 -25.78 1.72 -29.15
CA ILE A 305 -25.06 0.92 -30.15
C ILE A 305 -25.77 0.99 -31.51
N SER A 306 -27.09 0.77 -31.54
CA SER A 306 -27.88 0.84 -32.78
C SER A 306 -28.07 2.27 -33.28
N CYS A 307 -28.41 3.22 -32.40
CA CYS A 307 -28.67 4.62 -32.75
C CYS A 307 -27.45 5.36 -33.32
N LEU A 308 -26.24 4.99 -32.90
CA LEU A 308 -24.98 5.57 -33.39
C LEU A 308 -24.32 4.74 -34.50
N ASN A 309 -25.01 3.69 -35.01
CA ASN A 309 -24.50 2.77 -36.02
C ASN A 309 -23.10 2.23 -35.68
N THR A 310 -22.93 1.77 -34.44
CA THR A 310 -21.61 1.44 -33.87
C THR A 310 -20.94 0.26 -34.60
N HIS A 311 -21.72 -0.73 -35.03
CA HIS A 311 -21.19 -1.93 -35.72
C HIS A 311 -20.57 -1.60 -37.08
N PRO A 312 -21.28 -0.96 -38.03
CA PRO A 312 -20.69 -0.54 -39.29
C PRO A 312 -19.46 0.36 -39.12
N ARG A 313 -19.54 1.35 -38.21
CA ARG A 313 -18.44 2.31 -37.98
C ARG A 313 -17.16 1.66 -37.49
N LEU A 314 -17.27 0.57 -36.74
CA LEU A 314 -16.12 -0.17 -36.21
C LEU A 314 -15.73 -1.40 -37.06
N CYS A 315 -16.43 -1.63 -38.19
CA CYS A 315 -16.30 -2.80 -39.03
C CYS A 315 -16.43 -4.12 -38.23
N MET A 316 -17.51 -4.24 -37.45
CA MET A 316 -17.78 -5.38 -36.58
C MET A 316 -19.12 -6.06 -36.89
N PRO A 317 -19.21 -7.40 -36.79
CA PRO A 317 -20.47 -8.10 -36.99
C PRO A 317 -21.48 -7.81 -35.87
N GLU A 318 -22.77 -7.89 -36.18
CA GLU A 318 -23.87 -7.68 -35.21
C GLU A 318 -23.94 -8.78 -34.14
N THR A 319 -23.26 -9.92 -34.35
CA THR A 319 -23.15 -11.01 -33.38
C THR A 319 -22.49 -10.58 -32.06
N ILE A 320 -21.66 -9.53 -32.08
CA ILE A 320 -20.96 -9.02 -30.90
C ILE A 320 -21.82 -7.95 -30.22
N ALA A 321 -22.56 -8.32 -29.18
CA ALA A 321 -23.57 -7.44 -28.55
C ALA A 321 -23.04 -6.08 -28.04
N ASP A 322 -21.76 -5.96 -27.68
CA ASP A 322 -21.12 -4.70 -27.25
C ASP A 322 -19.74 -4.54 -27.91
N PRO A 323 -19.69 -3.97 -29.13
CA PRO A 323 -18.45 -3.84 -29.89
C PRO A 323 -17.45 -2.86 -29.24
N ILE A 324 -17.92 -1.84 -28.50
CA ILE A 324 -17.02 -0.91 -27.79
C ILE A 324 -16.31 -1.65 -26.65
N SER A 325 -17.04 -2.36 -25.79
CA SER A 325 -16.44 -3.12 -24.69
C SER A 325 -15.48 -4.20 -25.20
N PHE A 326 -15.83 -4.85 -26.32
CA PHE A 326 -14.95 -5.79 -27.00
C PHE A 326 -13.60 -5.16 -27.36
N PHE A 327 -13.59 -4.01 -28.04
CA PHE A 327 -12.33 -3.33 -28.37
C PHE A 327 -11.57 -2.86 -27.13
N LEU A 328 -12.25 -2.30 -26.13
CA LEU A 328 -11.56 -1.88 -24.90
C LEU A 328 -10.82 -3.06 -24.23
N ASN A 329 -11.34 -4.29 -24.33
CA ASN A 329 -10.67 -5.50 -23.87
C ASN A 329 -9.53 -6.00 -24.78
N MET A 330 -9.37 -5.41 -25.96
CA MET A 330 -8.28 -5.70 -26.89
C MET A 330 -7.16 -4.65 -26.85
N LEU A 331 -7.29 -3.61 -26.01
CA LEU A 331 -6.24 -2.59 -25.85
C LEU A 331 -4.86 -3.24 -25.55
N PRO A 332 -3.76 -2.78 -26.15
CA PRO A 332 -2.46 -3.46 -26.01
C PRO A 332 -1.89 -3.36 -24.59
N THR A 333 -1.61 -4.50 -23.94
CA THR A 333 -1.14 -4.56 -22.53
C THR A 333 0.36 -4.41 -22.34
N HIS A 334 1.12 -4.35 -23.43
CA HIS A 334 2.57 -4.27 -23.41
C HIS A 334 3.04 -3.05 -24.20
N ALA A 335 4.23 -2.54 -23.83
CA ALA A 335 4.85 -1.41 -24.53
C ALA A 335 5.11 -1.73 -26.01
N PHE A 336 5.38 -2.99 -26.35
CA PHE A 336 5.53 -3.42 -27.74
C PHE A 336 4.18 -3.82 -28.32
N VAL A 337 3.76 -3.13 -29.39
CA VAL A 337 2.55 -3.42 -30.15
C VAL A 337 2.96 -3.74 -31.58
N PRO A 338 2.77 -4.98 -32.07
CA PRO A 338 3.08 -5.32 -33.47
C PRO A 338 2.42 -4.33 -34.45
N SER A 339 3.10 -3.97 -35.53
CA SER A 339 2.67 -2.89 -36.42
C SER A 339 1.28 -3.08 -37.03
N ILE A 340 0.86 -4.33 -37.26
CA ILE A 340 -0.49 -4.66 -37.74
C ILE A 340 -1.57 -4.32 -36.70
N ILE A 341 -1.28 -4.52 -35.41
CA ILE A 341 -2.17 -4.19 -34.30
C ILE A 341 -2.21 -2.67 -34.11
N ALA A 342 -1.04 -2.01 -34.16
CA ALA A 342 -0.94 -0.55 -34.07
C ALA A 342 -1.71 0.15 -35.21
N LEU A 343 -1.61 -0.35 -36.45
CA LEU A 343 -2.36 0.15 -37.59
C LEU A 343 -3.87 -0.02 -37.39
N SER A 344 -4.30 -1.20 -36.93
CA SER A 344 -5.72 -1.44 -36.63
C SER A 344 -6.28 -0.45 -35.59
N TRP A 345 -5.51 -0.16 -34.54
CA TRP A 345 -5.87 0.81 -33.52
C TRP A 345 -5.88 2.26 -34.01
N THR A 346 -5.03 2.59 -34.98
CA THR A 346 -4.99 3.94 -35.60
C THR A 346 -6.33 4.30 -36.25
N TRP A 347 -7.01 3.31 -36.84
CA TRP A 347 -8.34 3.51 -37.44
C TRP A 347 -9.48 3.42 -36.42
N ARG A 348 -9.43 2.43 -35.53
CA ARG A 348 -10.56 2.11 -34.63
C ARG A 348 -10.66 3.05 -33.43
N TRP A 349 -9.54 3.54 -32.90
CA TRP A 349 -9.55 4.37 -31.69
C TRP A 349 -10.22 5.73 -31.85
N PRO A 350 -9.96 6.51 -32.93
CA PRO A 350 -10.69 7.74 -33.19
C PRO A 350 -12.19 7.51 -33.28
N VAL A 351 -12.61 6.45 -33.97
CA VAL A 351 -14.03 6.11 -34.11
C VAL A 351 -14.67 5.82 -32.76
N ILE A 352 -14.04 5.02 -31.89
CA ILE A 352 -14.53 4.78 -30.52
C ILE A 352 -14.67 6.10 -29.75
N CYS A 353 -13.64 6.95 -29.82
CA CYS A 353 -13.65 8.25 -29.14
C CYS A 353 -14.76 9.19 -29.67
N THR A 354 -15.04 9.14 -30.97
CA THR A 354 -16.09 9.93 -31.62
C THR A 354 -17.48 9.41 -31.24
N ILE A 355 -17.72 8.10 -31.30
CA ILE A 355 -19.00 7.49 -30.90
C ILE A 355 -19.32 7.83 -29.44
N LEU A 356 -18.35 7.69 -28.54
CA LEU A 356 -18.54 8.02 -27.13
C LEU A 356 -18.75 9.53 -26.90
N HIS A 357 -18.22 10.39 -27.77
CA HIS A 357 -18.46 11.83 -27.72
C HIS A 357 -19.85 12.21 -28.23
N GLU A 358 -20.30 11.62 -29.34
CA GLU A 358 -21.66 11.79 -29.86
C GLU A 358 -22.71 11.32 -28.84
N LEU A 359 -22.45 10.21 -28.14
CA LEU A 359 -23.30 9.73 -27.06
C LEU A 359 -23.46 10.77 -25.93
N ASP A 360 -22.37 11.42 -25.56
CA ASP A 360 -22.33 12.50 -24.56
C ASP A 360 -23.21 13.68 -25.01
N GLN A 361 -23.08 14.08 -26.28
CA GLN A 361 -23.88 15.15 -26.88
C GLN A 361 -25.38 14.81 -26.91
N LEU A 362 -25.75 13.56 -27.24
CA LEU A 362 -27.14 13.10 -27.22
C LEU A 362 -27.79 13.21 -25.84
N GLN A 363 -27.03 13.22 -24.75
CA GLN A 363 -27.58 13.26 -23.38
C GLN A 363 -27.63 14.64 -22.77
N HIS A 364 -26.74 15.53 -23.21
CA HIS A 364 -26.61 16.88 -22.68
C HIS A 364 -27.32 17.93 -23.53
N TYR A 365 -27.90 17.58 -24.68
CA TYR A 365 -28.57 18.52 -25.62
C TYR A 365 -27.73 19.77 -25.91
N THR A 366 -26.41 19.65 -25.79
CA THR A 366 -25.46 20.75 -25.90
C THR A 366 -24.28 20.30 -26.75
N THR A 367 -23.83 21.20 -27.62
CA THR A 367 -22.63 21.00 -28.42
C THR A 367 -21.43 21.06 -27.49
N ILE A 368 -20.88 19.90 -27.12
CA ILE A 368 -19.64 19.83 -26.34
C ILE A 368 -18.48 20.09 -27.32
N PRO A 369 -17.73 21.19 -27.20
CA PRO A 369 -16.68 21.51 -28.15
C PRO A 369 -15.53 20.50 -28.06
N CYS A 370 -15.08 20.01 -29.21
CA CYS A 370 -13.95 19.10 -29.30
C CYS A 370 -12.63 19.90 -29.43
N LYS A 371 -11.91 20.06 -28.32
CA LYS A 371 -10.66 20.85 -28.29
C LYS A 371 -9.49 20.22 -29.06
N THR A 372 -9.54 18.91 -29.34
CA THR A 372 -8.47 18.15 -30.03
C THR A 372 -9.04 16.98 -30.82
N PRO A 373 -8.49 16.63 -32.00
CA PRO A 373 -8.89 15.45 -32.76
C PRO A 373 -9.01 14.19 -31.88
N HIS A 374 -10.08 13.43 -32.07
CA HIS A 374 -10.39 12.25 -31.26
C HIS A 374 -9.27 11.21 -31.36
N GLY A 375 -8.77 10.74 -30.21
CA GLY A 375 -7.77 9.67 -30.15
C GLY A 375 -6.31 10.04 -30.48
N GLN A 376 -6.00 11.28 -30.86
CA GLN A 376 -4.67 11.68 -31.37
C GLN A 376 -3.50 11.32 -30.45
N LYS A 377 -3.59 11.59 -29.14
CA LYS A 377 -2.52 11.27 -28.17
C LYS A 377 -2.16 9.78 -28.12
N LEU A 378 -3.15 8.88 -28.27
CA LEU A 378 -2.88 7.45 -28.30
C LEU A 378 -2.22 7.04 -29.62
N ILE A 379 -2.63 7.65 -30.73
CA ILE A 379 -2.04 7.38 -32.04
C ILE A 379 -0.58 7.83 -32.07
N GLU A 380 -0.28 9.02 -31.57
CA GLU A 380 1.09 9.53 -31.43
C GLU A 380 1.95 8.59 -30.58
N TRP A 381 1.40 8.09 -29.46
CA TRP A 381 2.09 7.10 -28.64
C TRP A 381 2.31 5.77 -29.37
N LEU A 382 1.31 5.24 -30.07
CA LEU A 382 1.44 4.00 -30.86
C LEU A 382 2.48 4.12 -31.98
N ARG A 383 2.64 5.30 -32.57
CA ARG A 383 3.66 5.58 -33.60
C ARG A 383 5.09 5.54 -33.06
N GLN A 384 5.31 5.63 -31.74
CA GLN A 384 6.65 5.53 -31.15
C GLN A 384 7.18 4.08 -31.10
N PHE A 385 6.32 3.09 -31.35
CA PHE A 385 6.66 1.66 -31.28
C PHE A 385 6.61 0.94 -32.63
N ASN A 386 6.29 1.67 -33.70
CA ASN A 386 6.52 1.29 -35.09
C ASN A 386 7.83 1.90 -35.54
#